data_AF-A0A1H5TKY5-F1
#
_entry.id   AF-A0A1H5TKY5-F1
#
_cell.length_a   1.000
_cell.length_b   1.000
_cell.length_c   1.000
_cell.angle_alpha   90.00
_cell.angle_beta   90.00
_cell.angle_gamma   90.00
#
_symmetry.space_group_name_H-M   'P 1'
#
loop_
_entity.id
_entity.type
_entity.pdbx_description
1 polymer ?
#
loop_
_entity_poly.entity_id
_entity_poly.type
_entity_poly.pdbx_seq_one_letter_code
_entity_poly.pdbx_strand_id
1 'polypeptide(L)'
;MVFRFWAALLLFCLASSAVAGSATLQALRADLASGSLKPLLARQALVSIPDKLLARWVQDTPIEQFAITGFNQHRARFAARVRLHFVDGRVGFLRLEGEPGPDYRLTGWYDYSSGLELSELIAYGDQFNRGQGKAFLTMLHKRPDSPELASLAADHPVLQALWLAQCSGKPCEEQALAAQVVSDKPALWQLEKALNADLENYRQISQTLHGALGDDPYLWWLEGQQTLLQRRCEWVQADLALAWQRHTEHRLLADVALQCFLAVEPGGTAFLDQLSAALGADTLSAAIRNYYQLQGTPVPTLYQPWTVPGDY
;
A
#
# COMPACT_ATOMS: atom_id res chain seq x y z
N MET A 1 -44.25 -13.48 -37.09
CA MET A 1 -42.97 -12.95 -36.58
C MET A 1 -42.98 -12.89 -35.05
N VAL A 2 -42.91 -14.04 -34.35
CA VAL A 2 -42.88 -14.07 -32.86
C VAL A 2 -41.86 -15.10 -32.31
N PHE A 3 -41.17 -15.87 -33.16
CA PHE A 3 -40.34 -17.00 -32.72
C PHE A 3 -38.82 -16.79 -32.81
N ARG A 4 -38.34 -15.55 -32.91
CA ARG A 4 -36.88 -15.24 -32.93
C ARG A 4 -36.36 -14.42 -31.76
N PHE A 5 -37.23 -13.96 -30.86
CA PHE A 5 -36.82 -13.14 -29.71
C PHE A 5 -36.46 -13.94 -28.45
N TRP A 6 -36.82 -15.23 -28.38
CA TRP A 6 -36.58 -16.06 -27.18
C TRP A 6 -35.23 -16.79 -27.17
N ALA A 7 -34.56 -16.93 -28.33
CA ALA A 7 -33.24 -17.55 -28.39
C ALA A 7 -32.10 -16.61 -27.93
N ALA A 8 -32.30 -15.29 -28.03
CA ALA A 8 -31.31 -14.31 -27.59
C ALA A 8 -31.27 -14.11 -26.06
N LEU A 9 -32.38 -14.35 -25.36
CA LEU A 9 -32.42 -14.27 -23.89
C LEU A 9 -31.79 -15.50 -23.20
N LEU A 10 -31.84 -16.67 -23.83
CA LEU A 10 -31.23 -17.90 -23.28
C LEU A 10 -29.72 -17.97 -23.52
N LEU A 11 -29.19 -17.29 -24.53
CA LEU A 11 -27.75 -17.20 -24.80
C LEU A 11 -27.04 -16.11 -23.96
N PHE A 12 -27.77 -15.18 -23.34
CA PHE A 12 -27.20 -14.20 -22.42
C PHE A 12 -27.07 -14.72 -20.97
N CYS A 13 -27.70 -15.87 -20.65
CA CYS A 13 -27.61 -16.49 -19.32
C CYS A 13 -26.47 -17.51 -19.17
N LEU A 14 -25.64 -17.74 -20.20
CA LEU A 14 -24.63 -18.80 -20.21
C LEU A 14 -23.17 -18.30 -20.35
N ALA A 15 -22.92 -17.00 -20.24
CA ALA A 15 -21.56 -16.42 -20.25
C ALA A 15 -21.14 -15.80 -18.91
N SER A 16 -21.85 -16.12 -17.83
CA SER A 16 -21.34 -15.95 -16.47
C SER A 16 -21.05 -17.32 -15.87
N SER A 17 -20.08 -18.03 -16.45
CA SER A 17 -19.24 -18.90 -15.65
C SER A 17 -18.46 -18.02 -14.67
N ALA A 18 -19.18 -17.49 -13.69
CA ALA A 18 -18.61 -16.95 -12.48
C ALA A 18 -17.68 -18.05 -11.97
N VAL A 19 -16.37 -17.78 -11.98
CA VAL A 19 -15.45 -18.54 -11.13
C VAL A 19 -16.15 -18.57 -9.78
N ALA A 20 -16.56 -19.76 -9.32
CA ALA A 20 -17.27 -19.93 -8.06
C ALA A 20 -16.29 -19.54 -6.94
N GLY A 21 -16.13 -18.23 -6.76
CA GLY A 21 -15.23 -17.65 -5.79
C GLY A 21 -15.77 -18.02 -4.42
N SER A 22 -14.87 -18.24 -3.47
CA SER A 22 -15.25 -18.48 -2.08
C SER A 22 -16.33 -17.46 -1.65
N ALA A 23 -17.38 -17.93 -0.98
CA ALA A 23 -18.40 -17.05 -0.39
C ALA A 23 -17.77 -15.98 0.52
N THR A 24 -16.69 -16.33 1.22
CA THR A 24 -15.85 -15.41 2.00
C THR A 24 -15.25 -14.31 1.12
N LEU A 25 -14.66 -14.67 -0.02
CA LEU A 25 -14.02 -13.71 -0.92
C LEU A 25 -15.06 -12.76 -1.55
N GLN A 26 -16.24 -13.30 -1.88
CA GLN A 26 -17.35 -12.50 -2.39
C GLN A 26 -17.87 -11.50 -1.34
N ALA A 27 -18.09 -11.96 -0.11
CA ALA A 27 -18.50 -11.10 1.00
C ALA A 27 -17.43 -10.04 1.31
N LEU A 28 -16.15 -10.42 1.32
CA LEU A 28 -15.03 -9.50 1.56
C LEU A 28 -14.97 -8.40 0.49
N ARG A 29 -15.16 -8.76 -0.78
CA ARG A 29 -15.24 -7.77 -1.88
C ARG A 29 -16.44 -6.85 -1.75
N ALA A 30 -17.60 -7.38 -1.36
CA ALA A 30 -18.81 -6.58 -1.18
C ALA A 30 -18.63 -5.54 -0.07
N ASP A 31 -18.04 -5.93 1.05
CA ASP A 31 -17.73 -5.03 2.16
C ASP A 31 -16.73 -3.93 1.75
N LEU A 32 -15.65 -4.29 1.06
CA LEU A 32 -14.64 -3.34 0.56
C LEU A 32 -15.21 -2.38 -0.50
N ALA A 33 -16.15 -2.86 -1.33
CA ALA A 33 -16.80 -2.06 -2.38
C ALA A 33 -17.71 -0.95 -1.82
N SER A 34 -17.96 -0.92 -0.51
CA SER A 34 -18.68 0.18 0.15
C SER A 34 -17.92 1.51 0.14
N GLY A 35 -16.61 1.49 -0.17
CA GLY A 35 -15.74 2.67 -0.10
C GLY A 35 -15.30 3.04 1.32
N SER A 36 -15.52 2.16 2.30
CA SER A 36 -15.11 2.33 3.70
C SER A 36 -14.70 1.00 4.32
N LEU A 37 -13.86 1.05 5.35
CA LEU A 37 -13.48 -0.11 6.15
C LEU A 37 -14.55 -0.48 7.21
N LYS A 38 -15.57 0.35 7.41
CA LYS A 38 -16.61 0.12 8.42
C LYS A 38 -17.29 -1.25 8.31
N PRO A 39 -17.72 -1.74 7.13
CA PRO A 39 -18.35 -3.06 7.05
C PRO A 39 -17.40 -4.19 7.44
N LEU A 40 -16.12 -4.08 7.06
CA LEU A 40 -15.11 -5.04 7.48
C LEU A 40 -14.94 -5.06 9.00
N LEU A 41 -14.81 -3.89 9.62
CA LEU A 41 -14.67 -3.78 11.07
C LEU A 41 -15.90 -4.29 11.81
N ALA A 42 -17.09 -4.15 11.24
CA ALA A 42 -18.32 -4.69 11.81
C ALA A 42 -18.34 -6.24 11.87
N ARG A 43 -17.50 -6.93 11.08
CA ARG A 43 -17.37 -8.39 11.07
C ARG A 43 -16.34 -8.93 12.06
N GLN A 44 -15.79 -8.10 12.94
CA GLN A 44 -14.76 -8.57 13.85
C GLN A 44 -15.30 -9.50 14.97
N ALA A 45 -14.53 -10.55 15.28
CA ALA A 45 -14.65 -11.42 16.45
C ALA A 45 -14.16 -10.77 17.75
N LEU A 46 -13.46 -9.67 17.58
CA LEU A 46 -12.54 -9.06 18.50
C LEU A 46 -13.32 -8.27 19.57
N VAL A 47 -13.70 -9.01 20.61
CA VAL A 47 -14.60 -8.73 21.74
C VAL A 47 -14.76 -7.26 22.16
N SER A 48 -16.03 -6.85 22.32
CA SER A 48 -16.60 -5.77 23.18
C SER A 48 -15.90 -4.41 23.25
N ILE A 49 -15.17 -3.99 22.23
CA ILE A 49 -14.76 -2.59 22.13
C ILE A 49 -15.95 -1.81 21.57
N PRO A 50 -16.48 -0.80 22.28
CA PRO A 50 -17.55 0.04 21.74
C PRO A 50 -17.14 0.60 20.38
N ASP A 51 -18.01 0.49 19.37
CA ASP A 51 -17.73 0.95 18.00
C ASP A 51 -17.20 2.39 17.93
N LYS A 52 -17.57 3.23 18.90
CA LYS A 52 -17.06 4.60 19.06
C LYS A 52 -15.55 4.69 19.30
N LEU A 53 -14.91 3.68 19.89
CA LEU A 53 -13.46 3.63 20.09
C LEU A 53 -12.76 3.11 18.84
N LEU A 54 -13.27 2.05 18.21
CA LEU A 54 -12.76 1.53 16.94
C LEU A 54 -12.86 2.54 15.80
N ALA A 55 -14.00 3.21 15.65
CA ALA A 55 -14.19 4.26 14.64
C ALA A 55 -13.31 5.51 14.88
N ARG A 56 -12.77 5.67 16.10
CA ARG A 56 -11.76 6.70 16.38
C ARG A 56 -10.36 6.22 16.04
N TRP A 57 -10.09 4.92 16.11
CA TRP A 57 -8.75 4.33 15.93
C TRP A 57 -8.47 3.91 14.49
N VAL A 58 -9.50 3.48 13.76
CA VAL A 58 -9.43 3.26 12.32
C VAL A 58 -10.08 4.48 11.67
N GLN A 59 -9.26 5.30 11.02
CA GLN A 59 -9.76 6.46 10.31
C GLN A 59 -10.79 5.99 9.27
N ASP A 60 -11.98 6.59 9.26
CA ASP A 60 -12.95 6.40 8.17
C ASP A 60 -12.51 7.24 6.97
N THR A 61 -11.33 6.89 6.43
CA THR A 61 -10.78 7.51 5.23
C THR A 61 -11.51 6.91 4.03
N PRO A 62 -12.12 7.72 3.16
CA PRO A 62 -12.76 7.23 1.95
C PRO A 62 -11.79 6.43 1.08
N ILE A 63 -12.21 5.23 0.70
CA ILE A 63 -11.48 4.35 -0.22
C ILE A 63 -12.04 4.58 -1.61
N GLU A 64 -11.16 4.98 -2.53
CA GLU A 64 -11.50 5.15 -3.94
C GLU A 64 -11.54 3.81 -4.66
N GLN A 65 -10.52 2.98 -4.45
CA GLN A 65 -10.35 1.69 -5.10
C GLN A 65 -9.67 0.70 -4.17
N PHE A 66 -9.85 -0.59 -4.44
CA PHE A 66 -9.13 -1.64 -3.72
C PHE A 66 -8.76 -2.79 -4.65
N ALA A 67 -7.76 -3.57 -4.23
CA ALA A 67 -7.40 -4.83 -4.85
C ALA A 67 -7.15 -5.89 -3.78
N ILE A 68 -7.64 -7.10 -3.99
CA ILE A 68 -7.25 -8.26 -3.17
C ILE A 68 -6.10 -8.95 -3.90
N THR A 69 -4.89 -8.76 -3.42
CA THR A 69 -3.60 -9.13 -4.07
C THR A 69 -3.10 -10.50 -3.62
N GLY A 70 -3.77 -11.10 -2.64
CA GLY A 70 -3.63 -12.50 -2.27
C GLY A 70 -4.84 -12.94 -1.47
N PHE A 71 -5.32 -14.15 -1.72
CA PHE A 71 -6.39 -14.74 -0.95
C PHE A 71 -6.14 -16.24 -0.80
N ASN A 72 -6.12 -16.71 0.43
CA ASN A 72 -6.05 -18.14 0.75
C ASN A 72 -7.14 -18.48 1.75
N GLN A 73 -7.80 -19.62 1.53
CA GLN A 73 -8.83 -20.13 2.43
C GLN A 73 -8.69 -21.64 2.58
N HIS A 74 -8.81 -22.08 3.83
CA HIS A 74 -9.04 -23.48 4.20
C HIS A 74 -10.28 -23.55 5.10
N ARG A 75 -10.66 -24.76 5.53
CA ARG A 75 -11.94 -24.97 6.27
C ARG A 75 -12.10 -24.13 7.53
N ALA A 76 -11.01 -23.85 8.25
CA ALA A 76 -11.05 -23.17 9.54
C ALA A 76 -10.68 -21.69 9.47
N ARG A 77 -9.86 -21.26 8.51
CA ARG A 77 -9.41 -19.86 8.42
C ARG A 77 -9.25 -19.40 6.97
N PHE A 78 -9.32 -18.09 6.78
CA PHE A 78 -8.86 -17.41 5.59
C PHE A 78 -7.79 -16.38 5.94
N ALA A 79 -7.00 -16.00 4.93
CA ALA A 79 -6.12 -14.86 4.94
C ALA A 79 -6.23 -14.12 3.61
N ALA A 80 -6.34 -12.80 3.66
CA ALA A 80 -6.39 -11.93 2.50
C ALA A 80 -5.37 -10.80 2.64
N ARG A 81 -4.69 -10.49 1.54
CA ARG A 81 -3.90 -9.28 1.38
C ARG A 81 -4.70 -8.30 0.54
N VAL A 82 -4.87 -7.10 1.05
CA VAL A 82 -5.69 -6.07 0.43
C VAL A 82 -4.86 -4.83 0.25
N ARG A 83 -4.84 -4.29 -0.96
CA ARG A 83 -4.33 -2.96 -1.26
C ARG A 83 -5.51 -1.99 -1.34
N LEU A 84 -5.37 -0.83 -0.72
CA LEU A 84 -6.34 0.24 -0.69
C LEU A 84 -5.77 1.47 -1.39
N HIS A 85 -6.58 2.13 -2.19
CA HIS A 85 -6.29 3.44 -2.77
C HIS A 85 -7.24 4.45 -2.12
N PHE A 86 -6.68 5.44 -1.44
CA PHE A 86 -7.44 6.48 -0.78
C PHE A 86 -7.64 7.67 -1.72
N VAL A 87 -8.69 8.45 -1.47
CA VAL A 87 -9.05 9.63 -2.29
C VAL A 87 -7.95 10.71 -2.29
N ASP A 88 -7.08 10.72 -1.28
CA ASP A 88 -5.93 11.62 -1.21
C ASP A 88 -4.70 11.13 -2.00
N GLY A 89 -4.83 10.03 -2.74
CA GLY A 89 -3.78 9.43 -3.56
C GLY A 89 -2.86 8.48 -2.81
N ARG A 90 -3.01 8.31 -1.49
CA ARG A 90 -2.21 7.34 -0.73
C ARG A 90 -2.62 5.91 -1.05
N VAL A 91 -1.66 5.01 -0.85
CA VAL A 91 -1.85 3.57 -0.99
C VAL A 91 -1.54 2.90 0.34
N GLY A 92 -2.51 2.13 0.85
CA GLY A 92 -2.36 1.34 2.07
C GLY A 92 -2.42 -0.14 1.78
N PHE A 93 -1.82 -0.96 2.64
CA PHE A 93 -1.92 -2.42 2.56
C PHE A 93 -2.41 -2.98 3.88
N LEU A 94 -3.30 -3.96 3.79
CA LEU A 94 -3.87 -4.67 4.91
C LEU A 94 -3.66 -6.18 4.76
N ARG A 95 -3.46 -6.85 5.89
CA ARG A 95 -3.67 -8.30 6.02
C ARG A 95 -4.89 -8.54 6.88
N LEU A 96 -5.85 -9.27 6.32
CA LEU A 96 -7.09 -9.65 6.96
C LEU A 96 -7.08 -11.15 7.18
N GLU A 97 -7.43 -11.59 8.38
CA GLU A 97 -7.57 -13.01 8.72
C GLU A 97 -8.84 -13.25 9.48
N GLY A 98 -9.38 -14.46 9.34
CA GLY A 98 -10.63 -14.77 10.00
C GLY A 98 -11.15 -16.17 9.77
N GLU A 99 -12.34 -16.41 10.29
CA GLU A 99 -13.14 -17.59 10.04
C GLU A 99 -13.92 -17.43 8.74
N PRO A 100 -13.88 -18.40 7.82
CA PRO A 100 -14.48 -18.27 6.50
C PRO A 100 -16.02 -18.44 6.51
N GLY A 101 -16.67 -17.88 5.51
CA GLY A 101 -18.13 -17.97 5.30
C GLY A 101 -18.68 -16.71 4.62
N PRO A 102 -19.95 -16.73 4.15
CA PRO A 102 -20.63 -15.51 3.72
C PRO A 102 -20.74 -14.48 4.86
N ASP A 103 -20.82 -14.97 6.10
CA ASP A 103 -20.79 -14.19 7.34
C ASP A 103 -19.43 -14.32 8.03
N TYR A 104 -18.35 -14.26 7.25
CA TYR A 104 -17.00 -14.42 7.78
C TYR A 104 -16.74 -13.49 8.97
N ARG A 105 -15.86 -13.94 9.87
CA ARG A 105 -15.54 -13.23 11.10
C ARG A 105 -14.06 -12.88 11.11
N LEU A 106 -13.72 -11.60 11.21
CA LEU A 106 -12.32 -11.17 11.29
C LEU A 106 -11.75 -11.49 12.68
N THR A 107 -10.67 -12.26 12.69
CA THR A 107 -9.88 -12.58 13.89
C THR A 107 -8.51 -11.92 13.87
N GLY A 108 -8.08 -11.38 12.73
CA GLY A 108 -6.83 -10.67 12.57
C GLY A 108 -6.96 -9.53 11.57
N TRP A 109 -6.34 -8.40 11.90
CA TRP A 109 -6.23 -7.23 11.06
C TRP A 109 -4.87 -6.60 11.31
N TYR A 110 -4.10 -6.41 10.24
CA TYR A 110 -2.82 -5.75 10.28
C TYR A 110 -2.76 -4.67 9.19
N ASP A 111 -2.48 -3.44 9.58
CA ASP A 111 -2.22 -2.31 8.68
C ASP A 111 -0.71 -2.16 8.47
N TYR A 112 -0.23 -2.50 7.27
CA TYR A 112 1.18 -2.38 6.92
C TYR A 112 1.64 -0.92 6.86
N SER A 113 0.74 0.06 6.74
CA SER A 113 1.13 1.47 6.63
C SER A 113 1.73 1.97 7.96
N SER A 114 1.07 1.64 9.07
CA SER A 114 1.44 2.04 10.43
C SER A 114 2.11 0.93 11.24
N GLY A 115 1.95 -0.33 10.82
CA GLY A 115 2.31 -1.51 11.59
C GLY A 115 1.28 -1.88 12.67
N LEU A 116 0.09 -1.28 12.63
CA LEU A 116 -0.95 -1.48 13.63
C LEU A 116 -1.61 -2.86 13.48
N GLU A 117 -1.53 -3.66 14.53
CA GLU A 117 -2.29 -4.91 14.64
C GLU A 117 -3.47 -4.76 15.59
N LEU A 118 -4.67 -5.05 15.10
CA LEU A 118 -5.88 -4.87 15.90
C LEU A 118 -5.90 -5.81 17.11
N SER A 119 -5.37 -7.03 16.98
CA SER A 119 -5.23 -8.01 18.06
C SER A 119 -4.39 -7.44 19.23
N GLU A 120 -3.35 -6.66 18.94
CA GLU A 120 -2.49 -6.03 19.93
C GLU A 120 -3.20 -4.88 20.65
N LEU A 121 -3.98 -4.08 19.93
CA LEU A 121 -4.83 -3.05 20.55
C LEU A 121 -5.80 -3.67 21.56
N ILE A 122 -6.40 -4.80 21.21
CA ILE A 122 -7.34 -5.50 22.09
C ILE A 122 -6.62 -6.10 23.29
N ALA A 123 -5.46 -6.70 23.07
CA ALA A 123 -4.62 -7.21 24.15
C ALA A 123 -4.18 -6.10 25.11
N TYR A 124 -3.96 -4.88 24.61
CA TYR A 124 -3.69 -3.70 25.45
C TYR A 124 -4.91 -3.33 26.31
N GLY A 125 -6.13 -3.46 25.76
CA GLY A 125 -7.37 -3.62 26.53
C GLY A 125 -7.59 -2.57 27.63
N ASP A 126 -7.76 -3.04 28.88
CA ASP A 126 -8.05 -2.20 30.05
C ASP A 126 -6.98 -1.15 30.37
N GLN A 127 -5.75 -1.33 29.86
CA GLN A 127 -4.67 -0.35 30.06
C GLN A 127 -5.01 0.98 29.39
N PHE A 128 -5.83 1.00 28.34
CA PHE A 128 -6.35 2.24 27.76
C PHE A 128 -7.20 3.08 28.72
N ASN A 129 -7.79 2.46 29.74
CA ASN A 129 -8.68 3.13 30.68
C ASN A 129 -7.97 3.58 31.96
N ARG A 130 -6.65 3.34 32.09
CA ARG A 130 -5.88 3.61 33.33
C ARG A 130 -4.49 4.14 33.01
N GLY A 131 -3.85 4.77 34.01
CA GLY A 131 -2.43 5.18 33.96
C GLY A 131 -2.00 5.85 32.65
N GLN A 132 -0.90 5.33 32.09
CA GLN A 132 -0.27 5.82 30.87
C GLN A 132 -1.15 5.66 29.62
N GLY A 133 -1.85 4.54 29.46
CA GLY A 133 -2.73 4.31 28.30
C GLY A 133 -3.87 5.34 28.22
N LYS A 134 -4.47 5.69 29.37
CA LYS A 134 -5.48 6.76 29.43
C LYS A 134 -4.90 8.14 29.12
N ALA A 135 -3.72 8.43 29.66
CA ALA A 135 -3.02 9.69 29.38
C ALA A 135 -2.67 9.81 27.90
N PHE A 136 -2.16 8.73 27.30
CA PHE A 136 -1.87 8.62 25.87
C PHE A 136 -3.11 8.89 25.01
N LEU A 137 -4.20 8.15 25.19
CA LEU A 137 -5.42 8.37 24.40
C LEU A 137 -6.01 9.77 24.57
N THR A 138 -5.93 10.32 25.79
CA THR A 138 -6.39 11.68 26.07
C THR A 138 -5.54 12.71 25.32
N MET A 139 -4.22 12.52 25.32
CA MET A 139 -3.29 13.39 24.60
C MET A 139 -3.48 13.26 23.09
N LEU A 140 -3.55 12.04 22.56
CA LEU A 140 -3.72 11.75 21.15
C LEU A 140 -5.00 12.39 20.60
N HIS A 141 -6.07 12.36 21.39
CA HIS A 141 -7.34 13.00 21.01
C HIS A 141 -7.28 14.54 21.01
N LYS A 142 -6.54 15.15 21.94
CA LYS A 142 -6.54 16.61 22.15
C LYS A 142 -5.45 17.34 21.37
N ARG A 143 -4.25 16.76 21.32
CA ARG A 143 -3.02 17.32 20.75
C ARG A 143 -2.21 16.17 20.11
N PRO A 144 -2.67 15.64 18.96
CA PRO A 144 -2.00 14.53 18.27
C PRO A 144 -0.58 14.87 17.77
N ASP A 145 -0.24 16.16 17.72
CA ASP A 145 1.06 16.74 17.41
C ASP A 145 1.98 16.91 18.64
N SER A 146 1.48 16.59 19.85
CA SER A 146 2.22 16.80 21.08
C SER A 146 3.44 15.88 21.18
N PRO A 147 4.66 16.40 21.43
CA PRO A 147 5.84 15.57 21.64
C PRO A 147 5.73 14.69 22.91
N GLU A 148 4.84 15.04 23.85
CA GLU A 148 4.54 14.24 25.03
C GLU A 148 4.02 12.83 24.66
N LEU A 149 3.44 12.66 23.46
CA LEU A 149 2.99 11.37 22.96
C LEU A 149 4.14 10.38 22.78
N ALA A 150 5.35 10.84 22.45
CA ALA A 150 6.51 9.98 22.32
C ALA A 150 6.89 9.33 23.66
N SER A 151 6.87 10.11 24.76
CA SER A 151 7.11 9.57 26.10
C SER A 151 5.97 8.66 26.56
N LEU A 152 4.72 9.00 26.23
CA LEU A 152 3.55 8.19 26.59
C LEU A 152 3.47 6.87 25.80
N ALA A 153 4.00 6.82 24.58
CA ALA A 153 4.08 5.62 23.75
C ALA A 153 5.43 4.89 23.84
N ALA A 154 6.37 5.40 24.64
CA ALA A 154 7.66 4.76 24.85
C ALA A 154 7.47 3.32 25.35
N ASP A 155 8.26 2.39 24.81
CA ASP A 155 8.22 0.96 25.12
C ASP A 155 6.89 0.24 24.84
N HIS A 156 5.96 0.91 24.15
CA HIS A 156 4.66 0.36 23.77
C HIS A 156 4.46 0.46 22.25
N PRO A 157 4.96 -0.51 21.46
CA PRO A 157 4.85 -0.52 20.00
C PRO A 157 3.40 -0.36 19.51
N VAL A 158 2.43 -0.95 20.21
CA VAL A 158 1.00 -0.81 19.88
C VAL A 158 0.51 0.64 19.98
N LEU A 159 1.00 1.43 20.94
CA LEU A 159 0.65 2.85 21.07
C LEU A 159 1.36 3.68 20.01
N GLN A 160 2.61 3.34 19.68
CA GLN A 160 3.35 3.99 18.59
C GLN A 160 2.64 3.77 17.26
N ALA A 161 2.28 2.53 16.93
CA ALA A 161 1.56 2.20 15.71
C ALA A 161 0.18 2.88 15.65
N LEU A 162 -0.54 2.94 16.78
CA LEU A 162 -1.81 3.66 16.87
C LEU A 162 -1.64 5.16 16.63
N TRP A 163 -0.60 5.78 17.19
CA TRP A 163 -0.30 7.18 16.95
C TRP A 163 -0.04 7.45 15.48
N LEU A 164 0.81 6.65 14.84
CA LEU A 164 1.11 6.79 13.41
C LEU A 164 -0.14 6.57 12.55
N ALA A 165 -0.95 5.55 12.85
CA ALA A 165 -2.23 5.32 12.16
C ALA A 165 -3.17 6.52 12.26
N GLN A 166 -3.20 7.22 13.41
CA GLN A 166 -4.02 8.41 13.63
C GLN A 166 -3.47 9.68 12.96
N CYS A 167 -2.15 9.75 12.79
CA CYS A 167 -1.45 10.88 12.21
C CYS A 167 -1.18 10.74 10.72
N SER A 168 -1.34 9.56 10.12
CA SER A 168 -0.99 9.38 8.71
C SER A 168 -1.80 10.29 7.79
N GLY A 169 -1.10 11.02 6.92
CA GLY A 169 -1.63 12.05 6.03
C GLY A 169 -1.97 13.37 6.73
N LYS A 170 -1.55 13.57 7.99
CA LYS A 170 -1.84 14.76 8.79
C LYS A 170 -0.55 15.43 9.26
N PRO A 171 -0.60 16.71 9.69
CA PRO A 171 0.59 17.44 10.13
C PRO A 171 1.40 16.79 11.27
N CYS A 172 0.81 15.87 12.04
CA CYS A 172 1.49 15.16 13.13
C CYS A 172 2.22 13.86 12.69
N GLU A 173 2.15 13.49 11.40
CA GLU A 173 2.75 12.26 10.86
C GLU A 173 4.25 12.20 11.10
N GLU A 174 4.96 13.30 10.85
CA GLU A 174 6.42 13.37 11.00
C GLU A 174 6.85 13.05 12.45
N GLN A 175 6.18 13.63 13.45
CA GLN A 175 6.49 13.37 14.86
C GLN A 175 6.12 11.93 15.26
N ALA A 176 4.98 11.42 14.79
CA ALA A 176 4.55 10.05 15.07
C ALA A 176 5.49 9.02 14.42
N LEU A 177 5.97 9.30 13.21
CA LEU A 177 6.93 8.48 12.48
C LEU A 177 8.29 8.47 13.18
N ALA A 178 8.78 9.64 13.61
CA ALA A 178 10.03 9.75 14.35
C ALA A 178 10.03 8.87 15.61
N ALA A 179 8.88 8.78 16.30
CA ALA A 179 8.72 7.99 17.52
C ALA A 179 8.66 6.46 17.32
N GLN A 180 8.49 5.95 16.09
CA GLN A 180 8.43 4.51 15.85
C GLN A 180 9.76 3.82 16.17
N VAL A 181 9.71 2.65 16.80
CA VAL A 181 10.89 1.79 16.96
C VAL A 181 10.82 0.65 15.94
N VAL A 182 11.93 0.41 15.23
CA VAL A 182 12.02 -0.68 14.25
C VAL A 182 11.75 -2.01 14.96
N SER A 183 10.94 -2.86 14.32
CA SER A 183 10.57 -4.18 14.83
C SER A 183 10.57 -5.18 13.67
N ASP A 184 10.53 -6.46 13.99
CA ASP A 184 10.50 -7.54 12.99
C ASP A 184 9.18 -7.58 12.20
N LYS A 185 8.14 -6.84 12.64
CA LYS A 185 6.88 -6.77 11.92
C LYS A 185 7.01 -5.81 10.73
N PRO A 186 6.76 -6.27 9.49
CA PRO A 186 6.93 -5.45 8.30
C PRO A 186 5.93 -4.31 8.26
N ALA A 187 6.42 -3.08 8.19
CA ALA A 187 5.59 -1.90 7.99
C ALA A 187 6.23 -0.96 6.96
N LEU A 188 5.42 -0.34 6.10
CA LEU A 188 5.86 0.53 5.01
C LEU A 188 6.71 1.69 5.53
N TRP A 189 6.38 2.26 6.69
CA TRP A 189 7.14 3.35 7.30
C TRP A 189 8.61 2.98 7.58
N GLN A 190 8.92 1.68 7.70
CA GLN A 190 10.29 1.22 7.91
C GLN A 190 11.18 1.48 6.69
N LEU A 191 10.61 1.54 5.47
CA LEU A 191 11.37 1.89 4.26
C LEU A 191 11.99 3.29 4.39
N GLU A 192 11.21 4.25 4.86
CA GLU A 192 11.69 5.64 5.04
C GLU A 192 12.83 5.72 6.05
N LYS A 193 12.72 4.99 7.17
CA LYS A 193 13.80 4.92 8.16
C LYS A 193 15.04 4.19 7.62
N ALA A 194 14.85 3.10 6.89
CA ALA A 194 15.94 2.31 6.35
C ALA A 194 16.73 3.05 5.27
N LEU A 195 16.07 3.84 4.43
CA LEU A 195 16.72 4.70 3.44
C LEU A 195 17.64 5.77 4.05
N ASN A 196 17.29 6.24 5.26
CA ASN A 196 18.12 7.17 6.03
C ASN A 196 19.27 6.48 6.79
N ALA A 197 19.27 5.15 6.89
CA ALA A 197 20.30 4.38 7.57
C ALA A 197 21.40 3.90 6.60
N ASP A 198 21.18 2.78 5.93
CA ASP A 198 22.10 2.19 4.96
C ASP A 198 21.41 1.19 4.02
N LEU A 199 22.13 0.78 2.96
CA LEU A 199 21.64 -0.10 1.92
C LEU A 199 21.32 -1.52 2.40
N GLU A 200 22.04 -2.05 3.38
CA GLU A 200 21.82 -3.41 3.88
C GLU A 200 20.50 -3.48 4.66
N ASN A 201 20.30 -2.53 5.56
CA ASN A 201 19.05 -2.34 6.29
C ASN A 201 17.87 -2.12 5.33
N TYR A 202 18.05 -1.28 4.31
CA TYR A 202 17.02 -1.08 3.28
C TYR A 202 16.63 -2.39 2.59
N ARG A 203 17.62 -3.17 2.12
CA ARG A 203 17.37 -4.43 1.43
C ARG A 203 16.65 -5.44 2.31
N GLN A 204 17.02 -5.54 3.59
CA GLN A 204 16.35 -6.43 4.52
C GLN A 204 14.88 -6.05 4.71
N ILE A 205 14.59 -4.77 4.92
CA ILE A 205 13.21 -4.28 5.10
C ILE A 205 12.38 -4.47 3.83
N SER A 206 12.93 -4.09 2.67
CA SER A 206 12.29 -4.28 1.36
C SER A 206 11.97 -5.75 1.10
N GLN A 207 12.93 -6.67 1.31
CA GLN A 207 12.68 -8.11 1.18
C GLN A 207 11.59 -8.62 2.12
N THR A 208 11.56 -8.15 3.37
CA THR A 208 10.54 -8.53 4.34
C THR A 208 9.15 -8.05 3.90
N LEU A 209 9.04 -6.82 3.39
CA LEU A 209 7.80 -6.25 2.85
C LEU A 209 7.32 -7.00 1.60
N HIS A 210 8.20 -7.26 0.64
CA HIS A 210 7.87 -8.05 -0.55
C HIS A 210 7.47 -9.49 -0.21
N GLY A 211 8.10 -10.10 0.79
CA GLY A 211 7.69 -11.41 1.31
C GLY A 211 6.28 -11.39 1.89
N ALA A 212 5.91 -10.32 2.60
CA ALA A 212 4.60 -10.18 3.21
C ALA A 212 3.50 -9.79 2.21
N LEU A 213 3.75 -8.81 1.35
CA LEU A 213 2.79 -8.21 0.42
C LEU A 213 2.72 -8.93 -0.93
N GLY A 214 3.76 -9.69 -1.29
CA GLY A 214 3.89 -10.35 -2.59
C GLY A 214 4.49 -9.43 -3.65
N ASP A 215 4.49 -9.91 -4.90
CA ASP A 215 4.95 -9.13 -6.06
C ASP A 215 3.87 -8.13 -6.51
N ASP A 216 3.59 -7.15 -5.65
CA ASP A 216 2.64 -6.08 -5.92
C ASP A 216 3.35 -4.87 -6.57
N PRO A 217 2.90 -4.38 -7.74
CA PRO A 217 3.59 -3.29 -8.44
C PRO A 217 3.54 -1.96 -7.69
N TYR A 218 2.59 -1.76 -6.77
CA TYR A 218 2.53 -0.52 -5.98
C TYR A 218 3.55 -0.49 -4.84
N LEU A 219 4.00 -1.64 -4.33
CA LEU A 219 5.09 -1.65 -3.36
C LEU A 219 6.39 -1.19 -4.04
N TRP A 220 6.69 -1.73 -5.22
CA TRP A 220 7.82 -1.27 -6.04
C TRP A 220 7.70 0.22 -6.39
N TRP A 221 6.49 0.68 -6.73
CA TRP A 221 6.25 2.09 -7.02
C TRP A 221 6.52 2.98 -5.80
N LEU A 222 6.07 2.60 -4.60
CA LEU A 222 6.33 3.32 -3.36
C LEU A 222 7.84 3.39 -3.06
N GLU A 223 8.56 2.27 -3.18
CA GLU A 223 10.01 2.22 -3.01
C GLU A 223 10.74 3.16 -3.99
N GLY A 224 10.32 3.14 -5.26
CA GLY A 224 10.85 4.06 -6.28
C GLY A 224 10.61 5.53 -5.95
N GLN A 225 9.42 5.87 -5.44
CA GLN A 225 9.13 7.25 -5.06
C GLN A 225 9.98 7.70 -3.87
N GLN A 226 10.13 6.86 -2.85
CA GLN A 226 10.92 7.17 -1.67
C GLN A 226 12.41 7.32 -2.00
N THR A 227 12.94 6.45 -2.85
CA THR A 227 14.34 6.53 -3.29
C THR A 227 14.59 7.74 -4.20
N LEU A 228 13.65 8.15 -5.05
CA LEU A 228 13.74 9.42 -5.77
C LEU A 228 13.81 10.62 -4.83
N LEU A 229 12.90 10.69 -3.85
CA LEU A 229 12.85 11.77 -2.87
C LEU A 229 14.16 11.88 -2.08
N GLN A 230 14.74 10.74 -1.70
CA GLN A 230 15.98 10.68 -0.93
C GLN A 230 17.26 10.65 -1.80
N ARG A 231 17.14 10.72 -3.13
CA ARG A 231 18.27 10.63 -4.08
C ARG A 231 19.12 9.36 -3.90
N ARG A 232 18.44 8.22 -3.74
CA ARG A 232 18.99 6.87 -3.55
C ARG A 232 18.62 5.90 -4.68
N CYS A 233 18.35 6.42 -5.89
CA CYS A 233 17.89 5.58 -7.00
C CYS A 233 18.88 4.48 -7.39
N GLU A 234 20.16 4.66 -7.12
CA GLU A 234 21.21 3.66 -7.34
C GLU A 234 21.00 2.38 -6.51
N TRP A 235 20.14 2.42 -5.49
CA TRP A 235 19.83 1.26 -4.65
C TRP A 235 18.79 0.33 -5.27
N VAL A 236 17.92 0.86 -6.13
CA VAL A 236 16.71 0.16 -6.60
C VAL A 236 16.51 0.18 -8.11
N GLN A 237 17.30 0.95 -8.86
CA GLN A 237 17.09 1.16 -10.30
C GLN A 237 17.00 -0.16 -11.10
N ALA A 238 17.86 -1.14 -10.82
CA ALA A 238 17.81 -2.45 -11.45
C ALA A 238 16.56 -3.25 -11.04
N ASP A 239 16.20 -3.23 -9.76
CA ASP A 239 15.05 -3.96 -9.22
C ASP A 239 13.72 -3.38 -9.72
N LEU A 240 13.62 -2.05 -9.86
CA LEU A 240 12.47 -1.36 -10.46
C LEU A 240 12.29 -1.71 -11.93
N ALA A 241 13.38 -1.78 -12.70
CA ALA A 241 13.32 -2.20 -14.11
C ALA A 241 12.83 -3.66 -14.23
N LEU A 242 13.36 -4.56 -13.40
CA LEU A 242 12.92 -5.95 -13.35
C LEU A 242 11.47 -6.09 -12.86
N ALA A 243 11.05 -5.29 -11.88
CA ALA A 243 9.68 -5.26 -11.39
C ALA A 243 8.72 -4.78 -12.49
N TRP A 244 9.04 -3.70 -13.17
CA TRP A 244 8.22 -3.21 -14.29
C TRP A 244 8.12 -4.24 -15.42
N GLN A 245 9.19 -4.97 -15.75
CA GLN A 245 9.12 -6.05 -16.75
C GLN A 245 8.13 -7.16 -16.38
N ARG A 246 7.86 -7.38 -15.09
CA ARG A 246 6.83 -8.33 -14.63
C ARG A 246 5.41 -7.74 -14.64
N HIS A 247 5.29 -6.41 -14.62
CA HIS A 247 4.04 -5.64 -14.53
C HIS A 247 4.00 -4.54 -15.59
N THR A 248 4.24 -4.90 -16.86
CA THR A 248 4.43 -3.94 -17.98
C THR A 248 3.26 -2.98 -18.19
N GLU A 249 2.05 -3.39 -17.80
CA GLU A 249 0.83 -2.59 -17.83
C GLU A 249 0.80 -1.46 -16.79
N HIS A 250 1.66 -1.51 -15.79
CA HIS A 250 1.63 -0.60 -14.65
C HIS A 250 2.38 0.71 -14.92
N ARG A 251 1.68 1.69 -15.48
CA ARG A 251 2.26 2.98 -15.90
C ARG A 251 2.97 3.76 -14.79
N LEU A 252 2.44 3.78 -13.57
CA LEU A 252 3.06 4.48 -12.44
C LEU A 252 4.42 3.86 -12.08
N LEU A 253 4.54 2.54 -12.21
CA LEU A 253 5.80 1.83 -11.96
C LEU A 253 6.80 2.10 -13.10
N ALA A 254 6.31 2.16 -14.35
CA ALA A 254 7.14 2.52 -15.50
C ALA A 254 7.76 3.92 -15.34
N ASP A 255 6.95 4.90 -14.91
CA ASP A 255 7.37 6.28 -14.70
C ASP A 255 8.46 6.37 -13.61
N VAL A 256 8.21 5.78 -12.44
CA VAL A 256 9.20 5.84 -11.35
C VAL A 256 10.49 5.07 -11.67
N ALA A 257 10.38 3.95 -12.38
CA ALA A 257 11.53 3.19 -12.85
C ALA A 257 12.35 3.98 -13.87
N LEU A 258 11.71 4.70 -14.80
CA LEU A 258 12.37 5.60 -15.73
C LEU A 258 13.06 6.76 -14.98
N GLN A 259 12.38 7.42 -14.05
CA GLN A 259 12.97 8.54 -13.32
C GLN A 259 14.19 8.09 -12.51
N CYS A 260 14.15 6.94 -11.85
CA CYS A 260 15.32 6.40 -11.18
C CYS A 260 16.42 5.95 -12.15
N PHE A 261 16.06 5.39 -13.30
CA PHE A 261 17.02 5.08 -14.36
C PHE A 261 17.78 6.32 -14.84
N LEU A 262 17.09 7.45 -15.01
CA LEU A 262 17.69 8.71 -15.47
C LEU A 262 18.49 9.44 -14.36
N ALA A 263 18.22 9.15 -13.09
CA ALA A 263 18.88 9.75 -11.94
C ALA A 263 20.26 9.15 -11.62
N VAL A 264 20.51 7.92 -12.07
CA VAL A 264 21.77 7.20 -11.86
C VAL A 264 22.74 7.49 -13.01
N GLU A 265 24.03 7.28 -12.79
CA GLU A 265 25.02 7.43 -13.86
C GLU A 265 24.64 6.58 -15.09
N PRO A 266 24.87 7.10 -16.32
CA PRO A 266 24.40 6.44 -17.52
C PRO A 266 24.98 5.03 -17.69
N GLY A 267 24.12 4.01 -17.62
CA GLY A 267 24.47 2.59 -17.78
C GLY A 267 23.56 1.90 -18.79
N GLY A 268 24.01 1.80 -20.05
CA GLY A 268 23.26 1.15 -21.14
C GLY A 268 21.95 1.86 -21.51
N THR A 269 21.24 1.32 -22.51
CA THR A 269 19.98 1.90 -23.02
C THR A 269 18.87 0.88 -23.23
N ALA A 270 19.14 -0.41 -22.98
CA ALA A 270 18.19 -1.50 -23.23
C ALA A 270 16.85 -1.32 -22.49
N PHE A 271 16.86 -0.70 -21.30
CA PHE A 271 15.64 -0.40 -20.57
C PHE A 271 14.79 0.67 -21.29
N LEU A 272 15.41 1.67 -21.91
CA LEU A 272 14.70 2.69 -22.68
C LEU A 272 14.06 2.08 -23.94
N ASP A 273 14.74 1.13 -24.60
CA ASP A 273 14.18 0.39 -25.73
C ASP A 273 12.91 -0.38 -25.32
N GLN A 274 12.95 -1.06 -24.18
CA GLN A 274 11.80 -1.78 -23.64
C GLN A 274 10.64 -0.83 -23.29
N LEU A 275 10.94 0.29 -22.62
CA LEU A 275 9.93 1.30 -22.30
C LEU A 275 9.31 1.91 -23.55
N SER A 276 10.13 2.18 -24.59
CA SER A 276 9.65 2.71 -25.86
C SER A 276 8.68 1.75 -26.52
N ALA A 277 9.02 0.46 -26.57
CA ALA A 277 8.17 -0.57 -27.15
C ALA A 277 6.84 -0.75 -26.38
N ALA A 278 6.85 -0.57 -25.06
CA ALA A 278 5.67 -0.79 -24.22
C ALA A 278 4.76 0.44 -24.08
N LEU A 279 5.34 1.65 -23.98
CA LEU A 279 4.62 2.90 -23.72
C LEU A 279 4.39 3.75 -24.98
N GLY A 280 5.12 3.44 -26.05
CA GLY A 280 5.24 4.27 -27.24
C GLY A 280 6.37 5.30 -27.12
N ALA A 281 7.09 5.51 -28.21
CA ALA A 281 8.24 6.42 -28.26
C ALA A 281 7.88 7.87 -27.91
N ASP A 282 6.70 8.35 -28.33
CA ASP A 282 6.24 9.70 -28.02
C ASP A 282 6.05 9.90 -26.50
N THR A 283 5.45 8.92 -25.82
CA THR A 283 5.27 8.92 -24.37
C THR A 283 6.61 8.95 -23.65
N LEU A 284 7.54 8.08 -24.08
CA LEU A 284 8.87 8.00 -23.50
C LEU A 284 9.67 9.30 -23.71
N SER A 285 9.64 9.83 -24.94
CA SER A 285 10.29 11.08 -25.31
C SER A 285 9.81 12.24 -24.44
N ALA A 286 8.49 12.38 -24.28
CA ALA A 286 7.91 13.40 -23.41
C ALA A 286 8.37 13.22 -21.96
N ALA A 287 8.38 12.00 -21.43
CA ALA A 287 8.81 11.71 -20.06
C ALA A 287 10.30 12.06 -19.81
N ILE A 288 11.20 11.65 -20.72
CA ILE A 288 12.63 11.95 -20.61
C ILE A 288 12.86 13.48 -20.65
N ARG A 289 12.22 14.18 -21.60
CA ARG A 289 12.33 15.64 -21.71
C ARG A 289 11.82 16.33 -20.44
N ASN A 290 10.66 15.92 -19.94
CA ASN A 290 10.07 16.48 -18.72
C ASN A 290 10.98 16.28 -17.51
N TYR A 291 11.57 15.09 -17.35
CA TYR A 291 12.52 14.81 -16.27
C TYR A 291 13.69 15.80 -16.27
N TYR A 292 14.40 15.92 -17.39
CA TYR A 292 15.57 16.81 -17.49
C TYR A 292 15.19 18.30 -17.41
N GLN A 293 14.01 18.68 -17.93
CA GLN A 293 13.47 20.02 -17.76
C GLN A 293 13.23 20.36 -16.29
N LEU A 294 12.67 19.43 -15.50
CA LEU A 294 12.46 19.62 -14.05
C LEU A 294 13.78 19.71 -13.28
N GLN A 295 14.82 18.99 -13.71
CA GLN A 295 16.16 19.08 -13.13
C GLN A 295 16.93 20.33 -13.58
N GLY A 296 16.44 21.07 -14.57
CA GLY A 296 17.14 22.24 -15.13
C GLY A 296 18.45 21.88 -15.85
N THR A 297 18.58 20.65 -16.36
CA THR A 297 19.78 20.16 -17.04
C THR A 297 19.45 19.71 -18.47
N PRO A 298 20.40 19.79 -19.41
CA PRO A 298 20.18 19.28 -20.77
C PRO A 298 20.13 17.75 -20.79
N VAL A 299 19.35 17.20 -21.72
CA VAL A 299 19.31 15.74 -21.92
C VAL A 299 20.69 15.25 -22.41
N PRO A 300 21.32 14.28 -21.73
CA PRO A 300 22.59 13.69 -22.15
C PRO A 300 22.55 13.15 -23.59
N THR A 301 23.67 13.27 -24.31
CA THR A 301 23.79 12.78 -25.69
C THR A 301 23.40 11.30 -25.83
N LEU A 302 23.69 10.49 -24.81
CA LEU A 302 23.33 9.08 -24.79
C LEU A 302 21.82 8.86 -24.95
N TYR A 303 20.97 9.72 -24.39
CA TYR A 303 19.51 9.54 -24.40
C TYR A 303 18.81 10.26 -25.55
N GLN A 304 19.54 11.06 -26.34
CA GLN A 304 18.98 11.78 -27.49
C GLN A 304 18.15 10.90 -28.44
N PRO A 305 18.54 9.65 -28.77
CA PRO A 305 17.73 8.80 -29.65
C PRO A 305 16.29 8.57 -29.16
N TRP A 306 16.08 8.44 -27.84
CA TRP A 306 14.76 8.25 -27.24
C TRP A 306 14.01 9.56 -26.97
N THR A 307 14.59 10.70 -27.33
CA THR A 307 13.90 12.00 -27.26
C THR A 307 13.27 12.41 -28.57
N VAL A 308 13.46 11.69 -29.67
CA VAL A 308 12.81 12.03 -30.95
C VAL A 308 11.43 11.36 -31.01
N PRO A 309 10.33 12.12 -31.22
CA PRO A 309 9.02 11.53 -31.47
C PRO A 309 9.05 10.66 -32.74
N GLY A 310 8.38 9.50 -32.76
CA GLY A 310 8.33 8.65 -33.96
C GLY A 310 8.04 7.15 -33.73
N ASP A 311 7.66 6.44 -34.79
CA ASP A 311 7.38 4.99 -34.76
C ASP A 311 8.69 4.19 -34.71
N TYR A 312 9.02 3.61 -33.55
CA TYR A 312 10.10 2.62 -33.37
C TYR A 312 9.51 1.23 -33.13
#